data_AF-A0A7J7BUZ0-F1
#
_entry.id   AF-A0A7J7BUZ0-F1
#
_cell.length_a   1.000
_cell.length_b   1.000
_cell.length_c   1.000
_cell.angle_alpha   90.00
_cell.angle_beta   90.00
_cell.angle_gamma   90.00
#
_symmetry.space_group_name_H-M   'P 1'
#
loop_
_entity.id
_entity.type
_entity.pdbx_description
1 polymer ?
#
loop_
_entity_poly.entity_id
_entity_poly.type
_entity_poly.pdbx_seq_one_letter_code
_entity_poly.pdbx_strand_id
1 'polypeptide(L)'
;MGLFDLEEHFAFYGAYHRNPVNILLHTLFVWPIFFTGLILFHFTPPLYDLSHIGFVPSAFLDQGYVLNFGFLFALFYGLFYMCLDKKSGSFAALLCLACWVGASSVAMRLGFSLAWKVY
;
A
#
# COMPACT_ATOMS: atom_id res chain seq x y z
N MET A 1 14.39 -31.46 -10.45
CA MET A 1 14.23 -30.16 -9.75
C MET A 1 14.48 -30.39 -8.28
N GLY A 2 15.58 -29.84 -7.77
CA GLY A 2 15.92 -29.89 -6.36
C GLY A 2 15.17 -28.79 -5.60
N LEU A 3 14.54 -29.13 -4.49
CA LEU A 3 13.71 -28.21 -3.68
C LEU A 3 14.47 -26.98 -3.14
N PHE A 4 15.81 -27.00 -3.18
CA PHE A 4 16.70 -25.95 -2.70
C PHE A 4 17.60 -25.34 -3.79
N ASP A 5 17.35 -25.63 -5.06
CA ASP A 5 18.09 -24.99 -6.14
C ASP A 5 17.59 -23.56 -6.35
N LEU A 6 18.16 -22.62 -5.62
CA LEU A 6 17.76 -21.21 -5.64
C LEU A 6 18.01 -20.56 -7.00
N GLU A 7 19.03 -21.01 -7.74
CA GLU A 7 19.37 -20.45 -9.05
C GLU A 7 18.30 -20.83 -10.09
N GLU A 8 17.91 -22.11 -10.11
CA GLU A 8 16.85 -22.59 -11.01
C GLU A 8 15.50 -21.93 -10.70
N HIS A 9 15.13 -21.82 -9.40
CA HIS A 9 13.91 -21.11 -9.00
C HIS A 9 13.94 -19.62 -9.35
N PHE A 10 15.08 -18.95 -9.15
CA PHE A 10 15.23 -17.53 -9.50
C PHE A 10 15.19 -17.31 -11.01
N ALA A 11 15.79 -18.19 -11.81
CA ALA A 11 15.74 -18.14 -13.27
C ALA A 11 14.32 -18.37 -13.80
N PHE A 12 13.60 -19.34 -13.25
CA PHE A 12 12.19 -19.59 -13.56
C PHE A 12 11.30 -18.38 -13.21
N TYR A 13 11.46 -17.81 -12.01
CA TYR A 13 10.75 -16.60 -11.59
C TYR A 13 11.11 -15.38 -12.45
N GLY A 14 12.38 -15.25 -12.82
CA GLY A 14 12.87 -14.20 -13.72
C GLY A 14 12.28 -14.31 -15.13
N ALA A 15 12.04 -15.53 -15.63
CA ALA A 15 11.40 -15.74 -16.93
C ALA A 15 9.95 -15.20 -16.96
N TYR A 16 9.21 -15.29 -15.86
CA TYR A 16 7.88 -14.67 -15.72
C TYR A 16 7.91 -13.15 -15.87
N HIS A 17 9.01 -12.50 -15.49
CA HIS A 17 9.18 -11.05 -15.56
C HIS A 17 9.56 -10.57 -16.97
N ARG A 18 9.64 -11.46 -17.96
CA ARG A 18 9.79 -11.12 -19.39
C ARG A 18 8.51 -11.29 -20.20
N ASN A 19 7.47 -11.89 -19.63
CA ASN A 19 6.19 -12.07 -20.30
C ASN A 19 5.38 -10.75 -20.24
N PRO A 20 5.04 -10.12 -21.39
CA PRO A 20 4.37 -8.82 -21.40
C PRO A 20 2.96 -8.85 -20.80
N VAL A 21 2.25 -9.97 -20.91
CA VAL A 21 0.94 -10.16 -20.28
C VAL A 21 1.07 -10.19 -18.77
N ASN A 22 2.07 -10.91 -18.24
CA ASN A 22 2.33 -10.96 -16.80
C ASN A 22 2.71 -9.59 -16.24
N ILE A 23 3.58 -8.85 -16.94
CA ILE A 23 3.98 -7.49 -16.55
C ILE A 23 2.75 -6.57 -16.52
N LEU A 24 1.89 -6.63 -17.53
CA LEU A 24 0.67 -5.83 -17.59
C LEU A 24 -0.27 -6.16 -16.42
N LEU A 25 -0.54 -7.44 -16.20
CA LEU A 25 -1.38 -7.89 -15.09
C LEU A 25 -0.80 -7.43 -13.75
N HIS A 26 0.50 -7.61 -13.52
CA HIS A 26 1.16 -7.19 -12.29
C HIS A 26 1.06 -5.67 -12.08
N THR A 27 1.33 -4.88 -13.13
CA THR A 27 1.30 -3.42 -13.08
C THR A 27 -0.11 -2.89 -12.81
N LEU A 28 -1.16 -3.59 -13.27
CA LEU A 28 -2.56 -3.20 -13.03
C LEU A 28 -3.07 -3.65 -11.66
N PHE A 29 -2.81 -4.90 -11.27
CA PHE A 29 -3.44 -5.51 -10.09
C PHE A 29 -2.69 -5.26 -8.78
N VAL A 30 -1.44 -4.80 -8.82
CA VAL A 30 -0.72 -4.40 -7.60
C VAL A 30 -1.45 -3.28 -6.84
N TRP A 31 -2.09 -2.33 -7.55
CA TRP A 31 -2.75 -1.19 -6.90
C TRP A 31 -4.04 -1.55 -6.18
N PRO A 32 -4.99 -2.33 -6.76
CA PRO A 32 -6.14 -2.85 -6.02
C PRO A 32 -5.74 -3.69 -4.79
N ILE A 33 -4.71 -4.54 -4.90
CA ILE A 33 -4.22 -5.35 -3.77
C ILE A 33 -3.68 -4.43 -2.67
N PHE A 34 -2.83 -3.48 -3.05
CA PHE A 34 -2.28 -2.50 -2.13
C PHE A 34 -3.38 -1.67 -1.44
N PHE A 35 -4.36 -1.19 -2.21
CA PHE A 35 -5.50 -0.42 -1.73
C PHE A 35 -6.36 -1.19 -0.72
N THR A 36 -6.69 -2.45 -1.01
CA THR A 36 -7.49 -3.28 -0.11
C THR A 36 -6.73 -3.62 1.18
N GLY A 37 -5.42 -3.87 1.10
CA GLY A 37 -4.58 -3.99 2.30
C GLY A 37 -4.60 -2.73 3.17
N LEU A 38 -4.55 -1.55 2.55
CA LEU A 38 -4.64 -0.27 3.26
C LEU A 38 -6.01 -0.05 3.94
N ILE A 39 -7.11 -0.53 3.35
CA ILE A 39 -8.43 -0.52 4.01
C ILE A 39 -8.38 -1.33 5.31
N LEU A 40 -7.75 -2.51 5.31
CA LEU A 40 -7.61 -3.32 6.51
C LEU A 40 -6.72 -2.63 7.55
N PHE A 41 -5.61 -2.04 7.11
CA PHE A 41 -4.67 -1.33 7.98
C PHE A 41 -5.22 -0.02 8.54
N HIS A 42 -6.25 0.56 7.94
CA HIS A 42 -6.91 1.76 8.46
C HIS A 42 -7.40 1.57 9.90
N PHE A 43 -7.80 0.35 10.27
CA PHE A 43 -8.31 0.04 11.61
C PHE A 43 -7.22 -0.28 12.65
N THR A 44 -5.94 -0.10 12.30
CA THR A 44 -4.86 -0.21 13.27
C THR A 44 -4.79 1.06 14.14
N PRO A 45 -4.35 0.94 15.41
CA PRO A 45 -4.18 2.11 16.27
C PRO A 45 -3.24 3.15 15.67
N PRO A 46 -3.42 4.45 16.00
CA PRO A 46 -2.43 5.47 15.68
C PRO A 46 -1.07 5.08 16.26
N LEU A 47 0.00 5.27 15.49
CA LEU A 47 1.37 4.97 15.94
C LEU A 47 1.90 6.05 16.87
N TYR A 48 1.37 7.26 16.73
CA TYR A 48 1.68 8.38 17.59
C TYR A 48 0.48 9.32 17.66
N ASP A 49 0.17 9.82 18.85
CA ASP A 49 -0.89 10.79 19.03
C ASP A 49 -0.39 12.20 18.68
N LEU A 50 -0.61 12.61 17.43
CA LEU A 50 -0.24 13.94 16.95
C LEU A 50 -1.22 15.04 17.36
N SER A 51 -2.35 14.71 17.99
CA SER A 51 -3.29 15.72 18.50
C SER A 51 -2.63 16.60 19.56
N HIS A 52 -1.69 16.04 20.32
CA HIS A 52 -0.92 16.76 21.34
C HIS A 52 0.15 17.71 20.79
N ILE A 53 0.59 17.53 19.54
CA ILE A 53 1.71 18.28 18.96
C ILE A 53 1.22 19.50 18.15
N GLY A 54 -0.09 19.62 17.88
CA GLY A 54 -0.68 20.75 17.14
C GLY A 54 -0.21 20.86 15.69
N PHE A 55 0.59 19.91 15.20
CA PHE A 55 1.15 19.89 13.85
C PHE A 55 0.12 19.43 12.80
N VAL A 56 -0.84 18.60 13.21
CA VAL A 56 -1.90 18.09 12.33
C VAL A 56 -3.19 18.84 12.65
N PRO A 57 -3.81 19.52 11.68
CA PRO A 57 -5.10 20.18 11.89
C PRO A 57 -6.11 19.16 12.42
N SER A 58 -6.86 19.50 13.47
CA SER A 58 -7.91 18.62 14.01
C SER A 58 -8.87 18.14 12.91
N ALA A 59 -9.18 19.02 11.95
CA ALA A 59 -9.97 18.70 10.77
C ALA A 59 -9.44 17.52 9.93
N PHE A 60 -8.11 17.28 9.91
CA PHE A 60 -7.50 16.16 9.20
C PHE A 60 -7.72 14.83 9.94
N LEU A 61 -7.65 14.86 11.27
CA LEU A 61 -7.95 13.71 12.12
C LEU A 61 -9.46 13.41 12.14
N ASP A 62 -10.30 14.45 12.15
CA ASP A 62 -11.77 14.35 12.06
C ASP A 62 -12.21 13.73 10.71
N GLN A 63 -11.40 13.90 9.67
CA GLN A 63 -11.55 13.25 8.37
C GLN A 63 -10.90 11.85 8.31
N GLY A 64 -10.60 11.24 9.46
CA GLY A 64 -10.16 9.84 9.55
C GLY A 64 -8.77 9.56 8.99
N TYR A 65 -7.98 10.60 8.71
CA TYR A 65 -6.60 10.43 8.27
C TYR A 65 -5.70 10.25 9.48
N VAL A 66 -5.52 8.98 9.86
CA VAL A 66 -4.71 8.59 11.03
C VAL A 66 -3.30 8.19 10.57
N LEU A 67 -2.27 8.63 11.29
CA LEU A 67 -0.91 8.11 11.12
C LEU A 67 -0.79 6.74 11.79
N ASN A 68 -1.37 5.74 11.15
CA ASN A 68 -1.40 4.36 11.59
C ASN A 68 -0.48 3.49 10.70
N PHE A 69 -0.61 2.17 10.83
CA PHE A 69 0.18 1.23 10.04
C PHE A 69 -0.03 1.40 8.53
N GLY A 70 -1.25 1.76 8.10
CA GLY A 70 -1.54 2.02 6.68
C GLY A 70 -0.75 3.20 6.11
N PHE A 71 -0.62 4.29 6.87
CA PHE A 71 0.22 5.43 6.48
C PHE A 71 1.69 5.01 6.36
N LEU A 72 2.25 4.32 7.36
CA LEU A 72 3.65 3.88 7.30
C LEU A 72 3.89 2.93 6.14
N PHE A 73 2.96 2.01 5.88
CA PHE A 73 3.06 1.08 4.77
C PHE A 73 3.11 1.84 3.43
N ALA A 74 2.24 2.84 3.25
CA ALA A 74 2.26 3.68 2.05
C ALA A 74 3.50 4.55 1.91
N LEU A 75 4.00 5.12 3.01
CA LEU A 75 5.24 5.88 3.02
C LEU A 75 6.43 4.99 2.66
N PHE A 76 6.53 3.82 3.28
CA PHE A 76 7.60 2.86 3.04
C PHE A 76 7.65 2.44 1.57
N TYR A 77 6.54 1.97 1.00
CA TYR A 77 6.51 1.56 -0.41
C TYR A 77 6.72 2.73 -1.37
N GLY A 78 6.20 3.92 -1.07
CA GLY A 78 6.44 5.11 -1.87
C GLY A 78 7.93 5.46 -1.94
N LEU A 79 8.61 5.53 -0.79
CA LEU A 79 10.05 5.78 -0.73
C LEU A 79 10.85 4.65 -1.39
N PHE A 80 10.46 3.40 -1.14
CA PHE A 80 11.09 2.23 -1.75
C PHE A 80 11.05 2.31 -3.28
N TYR A 81 9.89 2.59 -3.88
CA TYR A 81 9.78 2.71 -5.33
C TYR A 81 10.58 3.91 -5.88
N MET A 82 10.57 5.06 -5.20
CA MET A 82 11.39 6.22 -5.58
C MET A 82 12.89 5.90 -5.59
N CYS A 83 13.36 5.09 -4.62
CA CYS A 83 14.75 4.63 -4.56
C CYS A 83 15.11 3.68 -5.70
N LEU A 84 14.17 2.88 -6.20
CA LEU A 84 14.39 1.95 -7.32
C LEU A 84 14.50 2.68 -8.67
N ASP A 85 13.60 3.62 -8.95
CA ASP A 85 13.67 4.46 -10.14
C ASP A 85 13.09 5.84 -9.85
N LYS A 86 13.85 6.90 -10.14
CA LYS A 86 13.42 8.27 -9.79
C LYS A 86 12.16 8.71 -10.54
N LYS A 87 11.94 8.28 -11.79
CA LYS A 87 10.81 8.76 -12.60
C LYS A 87 9.55 7.94 -12.33
N SER A 88 9.60 6.65 -12.64
CA SER A 88 8.52 5.70 -12.44
C SER A 88 8.23 5.49 -10.95
N GLY A 89 9.26 5.50 -10.12
CA GLY A 89 9.10 5.38 -8.68
C GLY A 89 8.45 6.60 -8.02
N SER A 90 8.71 7.81 -8.53
CA SER A 90 7.97 9.01 -8.06
C SER A 90 6.49 8.92 -8.43
N PHE A 91 6.16 8.40 -9.62
CA PHE A 91 4.77 8.14 -9.99
C PHE A 91 4.13 7.08 -9.09
N ALA A 92 4.85 5.99 -8.82
CA ALA A 92 4.41 4.95 -7.88
C ALA A 92 4.22 5.48 -6.45
N ALA A 93 5.07 6.40 -5.99
CA ALA A 93 4.92 7.03 -4.68
C ALA A 93 3.66 7.91 -4.60
N LEU A 94 3.35 8.67 -5.65
CA LEU A 94 2.09 9.40 -5.76
C LEU A 94 0.89 8.45 -5.73
N LEU A 95 0.97 7.32 -6.41
CA LEU A 95 -0.07 6.29 -6.36
C LEU A 95 -0.21 5.66 -4.97
N CYS A 96 0.89 5.42 -4.25
CA CYS A 96 0.84 4.92 -2.87
C CYS A 96 0.10 5.90 -1.95
N LEU A 97 0.42 7.20 -2.05
CA LEU A 97 -0.26 8.25 -1.29
C LEU A 97 -1.74 8.37 -1.68
N ALA A 98 -2.07 8.34 -2.97
CA ALA A 98 -3.44 8.37 -3.44
C ALA A 98 -4.25 7.16 -2.94
N CYS A 99 -3.64 5.97 -2.95
CA CYS A 99 -4.25 4.76 -2.38
C CYS A 99 -4.49 4.91 -0.88
N TRP A 100 -3.55 5.47 -0.11
CA TRP A 100 -3.73 5.70 1.32
C TRP A 100 -4.88 6.67 1.63
N VAL A 101 -4.96 7.79 0.92
CA VAL A 101 -6.05 8.77 1.08
C VAL A 101 -7.40 8.14 0.71
N GLY A 102 -7.46 7.47 -0.44
CA GLY A 102 -8.69 6.82 -0.92
C GLY A 102 -9.12 5.68 0.01
N ALA A 103 -8.20 4.82 0.43
CA ALA A 103 -8.49 3.70 1.32
C ALA A 103 -8.98 4.19 2.68
N SER A 104 -8.36 5.23 3.24
CA SER A 104 -8.80 5.82 4.51
C SER A 104 -10.20 6.42 4.40
N SER A 105 -10.50 7.12 3.30
CA SER A 105 -11.83 7.69 3.04
C SER A 105 -12.90 6.61 2.89
N VAL A 106 -12.58 5.51 2.21
CA VAL A 106 -13.50 4.38 2.02
C VAL A 106 -13.69 3.61 3.32
N ALA A 107 -12.60 3.27 4.03
CA ALA A 107 -12.64 2.51 5.27
C ALA A 107 -13.44 3.23 6.36
N MET A 108 -13.30 4.56 6.47
CA MET A 108 -14.11 5.36 7.39
C MET A 108 -15.62 5.27 7.08
N ARG A 109 -16.00 5.29 5.80
CA ARG A 109 -17.41 5.19 5.38
C ARG A 109 -17.98 3.78 5.59
N LEU A 110 -17.19 2.74 5.36
CA LEU A 110 -17.61 1.35 5.52
C LEU A 110 -17.69 0.96 7.01
N GLY A 111 -16.78 1.46 7.84
CA GLY A 111 -16.57 0.99 9.19
C GLY A 111 -15.95 -0.42 9.24
N PHE A 112 -15.52 -0.82 10.44
CA PHE A 112 -14.75 -2.07 10.64
C PHE A 112 -15.49 -3.32 10.15
N SER A 113 -16.75 -3.49 10.55
CA SER A 113 -17.51 -4.71 10.27
C SER A 113 -17.73 -4.96 8.77
N LEU A 114 -17.95 -3.91 7.98
CA LEU A 114 -18.18 -4.06 6.55
C LEU A 114 -16.86 -4.20 5.77
N ALA A 115 -15.80 -3.54 6.23
CA ALA A 115 -14.46 -3.65 5.64
C ALA A 115 -13.85 -5.05 5.80
N TRP A 116 -14.18 -5.77 6.88
CA TRP A 116 -13.72 -7.14 7.16
C TRP A 116 -14.68 -8.24 6.70
N LYS A 117 -15.75 -7.89 5.98
CA LYS A 117 -16.77 -8.86 5.59
C LYS A 117 -16.24 -9.81 4.51
N VAL A 118 -16.01 -11.06 4.90
CA VAL A 118 -15.79 -12.19 3.97
C VAL A 118 -17.17 -12.79 3.71
N TYR A 119 -17.61 -12.76 2.44
CA TYR A 119 -18.86 -13.40 2.00
C TYR A 119 -18.69 -14.91 1.85
#